data_AF-A0A9W4KAU0-F1
#
_entry.id   AF-A0A9W4KAU0-F1
#
_cell.length_a   1.000
_cell.length_b   1.000
_cell.length_c   1.000
_cell.angle_alpha   90.00
_cell.angle_beta   90.00
_cell.angle_gamma   90.00
#
_symmetry.space_group_name_H-M   'P 1'
#
loop_
_entity.id
_entity.type
_entity.pdbx_description
1 polymer ?
#
loop_
_entity_poly.entity_id
_entity_poly.type
_entity_poly.pdbx_seq_one_letter_code
_entity_poly.pdbx_strand_id
1 'polypeptide(L)'
;MNSLRLAARHLQPTQPIPTHRPTISIKAKAKTTMSTFTIPNSNLNVNSIPDLSRDDLVSFPAFKIWIATLQQSLARQEHPSHEFHSDPYVLRKIDIQAVDRFGGGRLGFVKLKAEVSNGQGETLPGSVFLRGGSVGMLLILQPNDIPSPSESDKRAILTIQPRIPAGSLSFPEIPAGMLDDSGTFAGGAAKEIQEETGLRVEQGDLIDMTSLALQAAQEPGYGERLQRAVYPSPGGSDEFIPLFLCQKSMPQKEIEELQGKLTGLRESGEKITLKVVPLADLWKEGLRDGKTLAAWALYQGLKQEGLL
;
A
#
# COMPACT_ATOMS: atom_id res chain seq x y z
N MET A 1 -4.06 -39.08 17.21
CA MET A 1 -5.21 -38.29 17.67
C MET A 1 -5.08 -38.10 19.17
N ASN A 2 -4.73 -36.92 19.65
CA ASN A 2 -4.88 -36.59 21.07
C ASN A 2 -5.11 -35.09 21.25
N SER A 3 -6.21 -34.81 21.93
CA SER A 3 -6.83 -33.52 22.20
C SER A 3 -6.00 -32.71 23.21
N LEU A 4 -5.66 -31.47 22.85
CA LEU A 4 -5.11 -30.47 23.77
C LEU A 4 -6.26 -29.79 24.53
N ARG A 5 -6.41 -30.16 25.80
CA ARG A 5 -7.23 -29.45 26.79
C ARG A 5 -6.50 -28.19 27.24
N LEU A 6 -7.10 -27.01 27.02
CA LEU A 6 -6.66 -25.77 27.68
C LEU A 6 -7.04 -25.80 29.17
N ALA A 7 -6.06 -25.60 30.04
CA ALA A 7 -6.27 -25.42 31.46
C ALA A 7 -6.65 -23.96 31.76
N ALA A 8 -7.91 -23.72 32.11
CA ALA A 8 -8.34 -22.49 32.76
C ALA A 8 -8.09 -22.62 34.27
N ARG A 9 -7.13 -21.86 34.81
CA ARG A 9 -6.98 -21.65 36.25
C ARG A 9 -6.70 -20.17 36.51
N HIS A 10 -7.75 -19.46 36.91
CA HIS A 10 -7.81 -18.46 38.00
C HIS A 10 -9.01 -17.53 37.80
N LEU A 11 -10.16 -17.93 38.32
CA LEU A 11 -11.26 -17.01 38.63
C LEU A 11 -11.79 -17.39 40.02
N GLN A 12 -11.62 -16.50 40.99
CA GLN A 12 -12.27 -16.58 42.30
C GLN A 12 -13.72 -16.07 42.17
N PRO A 13 -14.67 -16.59 42.99
CA PRO A 13 -16.08 -16.21 42.90
C PRO A 13 -16.32 -14.83 43.54
N THR A 14 -16.84 -13.88 42.76
CA THR A 14 -17.32 -12.58 43.25
C THR A 14 -18.78 -12.67 43.70
N GLN A 15 -19.09 -12.01 44.82
CA GLN A 15 -20.44 -11.93 45.42
C GLN A 15 -21.48 -11.20 44.54
N PRO A 16 -22.80 -11.43 44.74
CA PRO A 16 -23.83 -10.87 43.88
C PRO A 16 -24.05 -9.36 44.12
N ILE A 17 -24.05 -8.59 43.03
CA ILE A 17 -24.34 -7.15 43.00
C ILE A 17 -25.86 -6.92 42.75
N PRO A 18 -26.51 -5.91 43.36
CA PRO A 18 -27.94 -5.69 43.23
C PRO A 18 -28.36 -5.30 41.81
N THR A 19 -29.49 -5.83 41.35
CA THR A 19 -30.07 -5.55 40.04
C THR A 19 -30.74 -4.17 39.99
N HIS A 20 -30.03 -3.17 39.49
CA HIS A 20 -30.67 -1.99 38.88
C HIS A 20 -30.77 -2.21 37.38
N ARG A 21 -31.99 -2.36 36.85
CA ARG A 21 -32.25 -2.30 35.40
C ARG A 21 -32.11 -0.85 34.93
N PRO A 22 -31.16 -0.52 34.05
CA PRO A 22 -31.20 0.74 33.31
C PRO A 22 -32.25 0.59 32.20
N THR A 23 -33.21 1.51 32.15
CA THR A 23 -34.12 1.64 31.02
C THR A 23 -33.32 2.12 29.82
N ILE A 24 -32.98 1.20 28.90
CA ILE A 24 -32.33 1.55 27.64
C ILE A 24 -33.38 2.23 26.76
N SER A 25 -33.28 3.55 26.63
CA SER A 25 -33.96 4.28 25.57
C SER A 25 -33.29 3.93 24.24
N ILE A 26 -33.93 3.03 23.48
CA ILE A 26 -33.53 2.74 22.10
C ILE A 26 -33.92 3.96 21.28
N LYS A 27 -32.98 4.90 21.10
CA LYS A 27 -33.10 5.88 20.01
C LYS A 27 -33.08 5.08 18.71
N ALA A 28 -34.18 5.13 17.95
CA ALA A 28 -34.24 4.60 16.60
C ALA A 28 -33.06 5.19 15.80
N LYS A 29 -32.22 4.32 15.20
CA LYS A 29 -31.23 4.77 14.21
C LYS A 29 -31.99 5.54 13.14
N ALA A 30 -31.63 6.80 12.92
CA ALA A 30 -32.12 7.57 11.78
C ALA A 30 -31.90 6.73 10.51
N LYS A 31 -32.90 6.66 9.63
CA LYS A 31 -32.75 6.05 8.31
C LYS A 31 -31.59 6.74 7.61
N THR A 32 -30.46 6.05 7.51
CA THR A 32 -29.27 6.48 6.81
C THR A 32 -29.62 6.51 5.32
N THR A 33 -29.96 7.68 4.78
CA THR A 33 -30.41 7.83 3.39
C THR A 33 -29.21 7.85 2.45
N MET A 34 -29.05 6.79 1.65
CA MET A 34 -28.14 6.78 0.51
C MET A 34 -28.43 8.00 -0.38
N SER A 35 -27.38 8.64 -0.88
CA SER A 35 -27.50 9.77 -1.79
C SER A 35 -26.93 9.40 -3.16
N THR A 36 -27.41 10.04 -4.22
CA THR A 36 -26.86 9.88 -5.57
C THR A 36 -26.38 11.23 -6.06
N PHE A 37 -25.18 11.26 -6.64
CA PHE A 37 -24.64 12.44 -7.30
C PHE A 37 -23.88 12.07 -8.57
N THR A 38 -23.60 13.06 -9.40
CA THR A 38 -22.76 12.89 -10.59
C THR A 38 -21.35 13.42 -10.37
N ILE A 39 -20.36 12.75 -10.96
CA ILE A 39 -18.99 13.25 -11.01
C ILE A 39 -18.96 14.53 -11.86
N PRO A 40 -18.24 15.61 -11.46
CA PRO A 40 -18.09 16.80 -12.29
C PRO A 40 -17.62 16.45 -13.71
N ASN A 41 -18.19 17.12 -14.72
CA ASN A 41 -17.86 16.91 -16.13
C ASN A 41 -18.11 15.48 -16.66
N SER A 42 -18.98 14.72 -15.98
CA SER A 42 -19.35 13.36 -16.37
C SER A 42 -20.82 13.08 -16.06
N ASN A 43 -21.45 12.22 -16.86
CA ASN A 43 -22.79 11.69 -16.59
C ASN A 43 -22.75 10.43 -15.69
N LEU A 44 -21.61 10.14 -15.08
CA LEU A 44 -21.43 8.98 -14.21
C LEU A 44 -22.13 9.17 -12.87
N ASN A 45 -23.12 8.31 -12.61
CA ASN A 45 -23.83 8.27 -11.35
C ASN A 45 -23.01 7.54 -10.28
N VAL A 46 -22.93 8.17 -9.11
CA VAL A 46 -22.34 7.61 -7.89
C VAL A 46 -23.41 7.52 -6.83
N ASN A 47 -23.68 6.31 -6.35
CA ASN A 47 -24.45 6.09 -5.15
C ASN A 47 -23.50 6.12 -3.95
N SER A 48 -23.72 7.07 -3.07
CA SER A 48 -22.91 7.31 -1.88
C SER A 48 -23.63 6.88 -0.61
N ILE A 49 -22.83 6.43 0.35
CA ILE A 49 -23.26 6.25 1.73
C ILE A 49 -23.49 7.61 2.40
N PRO A 50 -24.29 7.68 3.48
CA PRO A 50 -24.65 8.96 4.11
C PRO A 50 -23.46 9.75 4.68
N ASP A 51 -22.40 9.04 5.08
CA ASP A 51 -21.24 9.61 5.75
C ASP A 51 -20.11 10.03 4.77
N LEU A 52 -20.43 10.12 3.48
CA LEU A 52 -19.49 10.53 2.43
C LEU A 52 -20.13 11.57 1.49
N SER A 53 -19.62 12.80 1.54
CA SER A 53 -20.02 13.86 0.64
C SER A 53 -19.41 13.67 -0.76
N ARG A 54 -20.02 14.30 -1.78
CA ARG A 54 -19.43 14.38 -3.12
C ARG A 54 -18.04 14.99 -3.08
N ASP A 55 -17.90 16.11 -2.37
CA ASP A 55 -16.67 16.89 -2.32
C ASP A 55 -15.54 16.10 -1.64
N ASP A 56 -15.84 15.34 -0.59
CA ASP A 56 -14.89 14.43 0.05
C ASP A 56 -14.39 13.37 -0.94
N LEU A 57 -15.30 12.72 -1.69
CA LEU A 57 -14.91 11.68 -2.62
C LEU A 57 -14.10 12.22 -3.80
N VAL A 58 -14.54 13.32 -4.42
CA VAL A 58 -13.83 13.90 -5.58
C VAL A 58 -12.54 14.61 -5.18
N SER A 59 -12.37 15.00 -3.92
CA SER A 59 -11.11 15.53 -3.40
C SER A 59 -10.16 14.43 -2.92
N PHE A 60 -10.63 13.19 -2.74
CA PHE A 60 -9.80 12.05 -2.35
C PHE A 60 -8.79 11.67 -3.45
N PRO A 61 -7.47 11.73 -3.19
CA PRO A 61 -6.45 11.46 -4.21
C PRO A 61 -6.57 10.09 -4.88
N ALA A 62 -6.80 9.02 -4.10
CA ALA A 62 -6.93 7.66 -4.63
C ALA A 62 -8.11 7.54 -5.60
N PHE A 63 -9.27 8.13 -5.25
CA PHE A 63 -10.42 8.15 -6.16
C PHE A 63 -10.14 8.93 -7.44
N LYS A 64 -9.52 10.12 -7.33
CA LYS A 64 -9.13 10.93 -8.50
C LYS A 64 -8.20 10.18 -9.45
N ILE A 65 -7.16 9.55 -8.92
CA ILE A 65 -6.19 8.80 -9.72
C ILE A 65 -6.87 7.61 -10.37
N TRP A 66 -7.61 6.82 -9.60
CA TRP A 66 -8.30 5.63 -10.09
C TRP A 66 -9.30 5.96 -11.21
N ILE A 67 -10.18 6.94 -11.01
CA ILE A 67 -11.22 7.27 -12.00
C ILE A 67 -10.61 7.81 -13.29
N ALA A 68 -9.59 8.68 -13.18
CA ALA A 68 -8.91 9.24 -14.35
C ALA A 68 -8.17 8.15 -15.14
N THR A 69 -7.48 7.24 -14.44
CA THR A 69 -6.74 6.12 -15.05
C THR A 69 -7.70 5.16 -15.74
N LEU A 70 -8.81 4.79 -15.09
CA LEU A 70 -9.82 3.91 -15.66
C LEU A 70 -10.49 4.55 -16.90
N GLN A 71 -10.87 5.82 -16.83
CA GLN A 71 -11.46 6.53 -17.97
C GLN A 71 -10.50 6.58 -19.17
N GLN A 72 -9.21 6.87 -18.93
CA GLN A 72 -8.19 6.82 -19.97
C GLN A 72 -8.08 5.42 -20.57
N SER A 73 -8.08 4.37 -19.75
CA SER A 73 -8.03 2.99 -20.22
C SER A 73 -9.25 2.61 -21.05
N LEU A 74 -10.46 3.00 -20.62
CA LEU A 74 -11.69 2.72 -21.35
C LEU A 74 -11.72 3.45 -22.71
N ALA A 75 -11.21 4.68 -22.79
CA ALA A 75 -11.13 5.43 -24.03
C ALA A 75 -10.21 4.79 -25.08
N ARG A 76 -9.23 3.96 -24.67
CA ARG A 76 -8.35 3.24 -25.61
C ARG A 76 -9.11 2.26 -26.51
N GLN A 77 -10.29 1.80 -26.09
CA GLN A 77 -11.13 0.92 -26.89
C GLN A 77 -11.64 1.59 -28.17
N GLU A 78 -11.55 2.92 -28.29
CA GLU A 78 -11.84 3.64 -29.54
C GLU A 78 -10.84 3.28 -30.66
N HIS A 79 -9.64 2.81 -30.31
CA HIS A 79 -8.64 2.43 -31.30
C HIS A 79 -9.00 1.09 -31.96
N PRO A 80 -8.99 0.98 -33.32
CA PRO A 80 -9.42 -0.24 -34.02
C PRO A 80 -8.66 -1.52 -33.68
N SER A 81 -7.43 -1.40 -33.19
CA SER A 81 -6.60 -2.54 -32.79
C SER A 81 -6.83 -2.99 -31.34
N HIS A 82 -7.65 -2.29 -30.57
CA HIS A 82 -7.91 -2.65 -29.19
C HIS A 82 -8.79 -3.90 -29.13
N GLU A 83 -8.49 -4.84 -28.24
CA GLU A 83 -9.20 -6.12 -28.12
C GLU A 83 -10.72 -5.96 -28.01
N PHE A 84 -11.17 -5.00 -27.20
CA PHE A 84 -12.59 -4.68 -26.98
C PHE A 84 -13.16 -3.61 -27.93
N HIS A 85 -12.51 -3.29 -29.06
CA HIS A 85 -12.98 -2.22 -29.96
C HIS A 85 -14.38 -2.48 -30.53
N SER A 86 -14.68 -3.73 -30.88
CA SER A 86 -15.96 -4.10 -31.51
C SER A 86 -17.16 -3.95 -30.57
N ASP A 87 -16.95 -4.08 -29.26
CA ASP A 87 -17.97 -3.87 -28.24
C ASP A 87 -17.34 -3.32 -26.95
N PRO A 88 -17.14 -1.99 -26.86
CA PRO A 88 -16.36 -1.39 -25.79
C PRO A 88 -17.08 -1.42 -24.44
N TYR A 89 -16.31 -1.74 -23.41
CA TYR A 89 -16.75 -1.61 -22.03
C TYR A 89 -16.88 -0.15 -21.63
N VAL A 90 -17.88 0.14 -20.80
CA VAL A 90 -18.11 1.48 -20.25
C VAL A 90 -18.38 1.37 -18.75
N LEU A 91 -17.84 2.31 -17.98
CA LEU A 91 -18.20 2.50 -16.59
C LEU A 91 -19.60 3.12 -16.49
N ARG A 92 -20.58 2.32 -16.08
CA ARG A 92 -22.00 2.70 -16.00
C ARG A 92 -22.32 3.41 -14.69
N LYS A 93 -21.75 2.93 -13.59
CA LYS A 93 -22.14 3.33 -12.24
C LYS A 93 -21.06 3.01 -11.21
N ILE A 94 -21.06 3.76 -10.11
CA ILE A 94 -20.28 3.47 -8.91
C ILE A 94 -21.22 3.38 -7.70
N ASP A 95 -21.09 2.33 -6.92
CA ASP A 95 -21.72 2.19 -5.60
C ASP A 95 -20.65 2.21 -4.52
N ILE A 96 -20.63 3.25 -3.68
CA ILE A 96 -19.78 3.29 -2.48
C ILE A 96 -20.38 2.36 -1.44
N GLN A 97 -19.57 1.46 -0.90
CA GLN A 97 -20.00 0.43 0.03
C GLN A 97 -19.59 0.76 1.48
N ALA A 98 -18.38 1.27 1.67
CA ALA A 98 -17.85 1.64 2.98
C ALA A 98 -16.70 2.64 2.85
N VAL A 99 -16.43 3.37 3.93
CA VAL A 99 -15.26 4.24 4.06
C VAL A 99 -14.64 4.09 5.42
N ASP A 100 -13.32 4.26 5.49
CA ASP A 100 -12.60 4.47 6.73
C ASP A 100 -12.09 5.92 6.78
N ARG A 101 -12.21 6.54 7.95
CA ARG A 101 -11.68 7.89 8.21
C ARG A 101 -10.57 7.80 9.24
N PHE A 102 -9.49 8.53 9.00
CA PHE A 102 -8.36 8.65 9.91
C PHE A 102 -8.50 9.90 10.79
N GLY A 103 -7.49 10.17 11.63
CA GLY A 103 -7.48 11.31 12.54
C GLY A 103 -7.90 12.62 11.88
N GLY A 104 -8.67 13.43 12.61
CA GLY A 104 -9.25 14.67 12.08
C GLY A 104 -10.40 14.48 11.08
N GLY A 105 -10.92 13.25 10.92
CA GLY A 105 -12.05 12.96 10.02
C GLY A 105 -11.66 12.85 8.54
N ARG A 106 -10.36 12.87 8.24
CA ARG A 106 -9.82 12.75 6.87
C ARG A 106 -10.20 11.40 6.26
N LEU A 107 -10.70 11.42 5.04
CA LEU A 107 -11.02 10.20 4.30
C LEU A 107 -9.73 9.40 4.03
N GLY A 108 -9.72 8.15 4.50
CA GLY A 108 -8.55 7.27 4.45
C GLY A 108 -8.70 6.19 3.39
N PHE A 109 -9.74 5.37 3.50
CA PHE A 109 -10.02 4.27 2.58
C PHE A 109 -11.44 4.32 2.04
N VAL A 110 -11.65 3.84 0.81
CA VAL A 110 -12.98 3.73 0.19
C VAL A 110 -13.14 2.34 -0.42
N LYS A 111 -14.16 1.60 0.01
CA LYS A 111 -14.62 0.39 -0.66
C LYS A 111 -15.76 0.75 -1.61
N LEU A 112 -15.64 0.36 -2.88
CA LEU A 112 -16.68 0.60 -3.88
C LEU A 112 -16.89 -0.61 -4.80
N LYS A 113 -18.04 -0.61 -5.47
CA LYS A 113 -18.36 -1.46 -6.61
C LYS A 113 -18.54 -0.59 -7.85
N ALA A 114 -17.70 -0.79 -8.86
CA ALA A 114 -17.85 -0.23 -10.19
C ALA A 114 -18.66 -1.19 -11.05
N GLU A 115 -19.62 -0.65 -11.80
CA GLU A 115 -20.37 -1.40 -12.80
C GLU A 115 -19.76 -1.09 -14.16
N VAL A 116 -19.06 -2.07 -14.74
CA VAL A 116 -18.40 -1.95 -16.04
C VAL A 116 -18.99 -3.00 -16.96
N SER A 117 -19.61 -2.56 -18.06
CA SER A 117 -20.26 -3.44 -19.01
C SER A 117 -20.22 -2.92 -20.45
N ASN A 118 -20.27 -3.84 -21.41
CA ASN A 118 -20.36 -3.52 -22.84
C ASN A 118 -21.82 -3.52 -23.35
N GLY A 119 -22.02 -3.38 -24.66
CA GLY A 119 -23.34 -3.33 -25.28
C GLY A 119 -24.11 -4.65 -25.24
N GLN A 120 -23.40 -5.78 -25.20
CA GLN A 120 -23.99 -7.11 -25.08
C GLN A 120 -24.35 -7.52 -23.65
N GLY A 121 -24.02 -6.69 -22.65
CA GLY A 121 -24.31 -6.95 -21.25
C GLY A 121 -23.28 -7.83 -20.55
N GLU A 122 -22.12 -8.08 -21.17
CA GLU A 122 -20.97 -8.68 -20.49
C GLU A 122 -20.43 -7.70 -19.45
N THR A 123 -19.93 -8.23 -18.32
CA THR A 123 -19.51 -7.41 -17.19
C THR A 123 -18.09 -7.75 -16.74
N LEU A 124 -17.32 -6.72 -16.36
CA LEU A 124 -16.02 -6.90 -15.71
C LEU A 124 -16.15 -6.85 -14.18
N PRO A 125 -15.30 -7.59 -13.43
CA PRO A 125 -15.23 -7.46 -11.98
C PRO A 125 -14.88 -6.02 -11.57
N GLY A 126 -15.73 -5.40 -10.75
CA GLY A 126 -15.55 -4.01 -10.31
C GLY A 126 -15.48 -3.83 -8.80
N SER A 127 -15.08 -4.85 -8.04
CA SER A 127 -14.92 -4.73 -6.59
C SER A 127 -13.58 -4.05 -6.28
N VAL A 128 -13.60 -2.78 -5.85
CA VAL A 128 -12.39 -1.96 -5.70
C VAL A 128 -12.22 -1.52 -4.25
N PHE A 129 -11.00 -1.62 -3.74
CA PHE A 129 -10.56 -1.04 -2.47
C PHE A 129 -9.55 0.07 -2.75
N LEU A 130 -10.02 1.31 -2.62
CA LEU A 130 -9.22 2.50 -2.80
C LEU A 130 -8.49 2.83 -1.50
N ARG A 131 -7.16 2.69 -1.56
CA ARG A 131 -6.25 3.06 -0.48
C ARG A 131 -5.17 4.04 -0.93
N GLY A 132 -5.00 4.22 -2.24
CA GLY A 132 -4.00 5.11 -2.81
C GLY A 132 -2.59 4.51 -2.85
N GLY A 133 -1.65 5.30 -3.36
CA GLY A 133 -0.26 4.89 -3.51
C GLY A 133 0.51 4.92 -2.19
N SER A 134 1.49 4.02 -2.12
CA SER A 134 2.52 4.00 -1.08
C SER A 134 3.89 3.95 -1.75
N VAL A 135 4.96 3.82 -0.98
CA VAL A 135 6.34 3.68 -1.48
C VAL A 135 7.03 2.53 -0.73
N GLY A 136 7.96 1.81 -1.38
CA GLY A 136 8.76 0.74 -0.75
C GLY A 136 10.27 0.94 -0.93
N MET A 137 11.06 0.67 0.11
CA MET A 137 12.49 1.02 0.17
C MET A 137 13.40 -0.19 0.30
N LEU A 138 14.19 -0.46 -0.73
CA LEU A 138 15.33 -1.34 -0.59
C LEU A 138 16.50 -0.57 0.04
N LEU A 139 16.65 -0.69 1.35
CA LEU A 139 17.79 -0.14 2.10
C LEU A 139 18.93 -1.15 2.16
N ILE A 140 20.04 -0.84 1.51
CA ILE A 140 21.26 -1.65 1.52
C ILE A 140 22.33 -0.93 2.33
N LEU A 141 22.94 -1.65 3.26
CA LEU A 141 24.04 -1.18 4.09
C LEU A 141 25.33 -1.88 3.67
N GLN A 142 26.38 -1.10 3.45
CA GLN A 142 27.73 -1.59 3.16
C GLN A 142 28.68 -1.15 4.28
N PRO A 143 29.37 -2.09 4.95
CA PRO A 143 30.46 -1.76 5.87
C PRO A 143 31.56 -0.94 5.17
N ASN A 144 32.02 0.13 5.81
CA ASN A 144 33.06 1.03 5.27
C ASN A 144 34.41 0.95 6.00
N ASP A 145 34.48 0.15 7.06
CA ASP A 145 35.61 -0.04 7.96
C ASP A 145 36.28 -1.42 7.80
N ILE A 146 35.90 -2.18 6.76
CA ILE A 146 36.52 -3.46 6.41
C ILE A 146 37.43 -3.35 5.19
N PRO A 147 38.56 -4.09 5.13
CA PRO A 147 39.40 -4.13 3.94
C PRO A 147 38.67 -4.75 2.74
N SER A 148 38.59 -4.02 1.63
CA SER A 148 38.01 -4.48 0.35
C SER A 148 36.58 -5.03 0.48
N PRO A 149 35.60 -4.16 0.82
CA PRO A 149 34.20 -4.57 0.95
C PRO A 149 33.67 -5.18 -0.35
N SER A 150 32.91 -6.25 -0.20
CA SER A 150 32.34 -7.04 -1.30
C SER A 150 30.81 -7.09 -1.21
N GLU A 151 30.18 -7.66 -2.24
CA GLU A 151 28.74 -7.89 -2.28
C GLU A 151 28.24 -8.80 -1.14
N SER A 152 29.05 -9.76 -0.68
CA SER A 152 28.67 -10.62 0.45
C SER A 152 28.64 -9.88 1.79
N ASP A 153 29.27 -8.71 1.86
CA ASP A 153 29.28 -7.88 3.06
C ASP A 153 28.05 -6.97 3.12
N LYS A 154 27.31 -6.83 2.01
CA LYS A 154 26.08 -6.06 1.98
C LYS A 154 25.02 -6.67 2.89
N ARG A 155 24.31 -5.79 3.59
CA ARG A 155 23.14 -6.12 4.39
C ARG A 155 21.93 -5.38 3.85
N ALA A 156 20.75 -5.95 4.05
CA ALA A 156 19.48 -5.30 3.77
C ALA A 156 18.71 -5.08 5.07
N ILE A 157 17.96 -3.97 5.15
CA ILE A 157 17.04 -3.72 6.26
C ILE A 157 15.64 -4.20 5.87
N LEU A 158 15.04 -4.97 6.77
CA LEU A 158 13.62 -5.26 6.84
C LEU A 158 13.04 -4.62 8.10
N THR A 159 11.76 -4.30 8.05
CA THR A 159 10.92 -4.02 9.22
C THR A 159 10.12 -5.27 9.57
N ILE A 160 9.93 -5.50 10.86
CA ILE A 160 8.99 -6.47 11.41
C ILE A 160 7.86 -5.70 12.07
N GLN A 161 6.66 -5.81 11.51
CA GLN A 161 5.49 -5.09 12.01
C GLN A 161 4.20 -5.90 11.88
N PRO A 162 3.15 -5.56 12.65
CA PRO A 162 1.84 -6.13 12.47
C PRO A 162 1.23 -5.77 11.11
N ARG A 163 0.73 -6.78 10.40
CA ARG A 163 -0.09 -6.65 9.19
C ARG A 163 -1.39 -7.39 9.43
N ILE A 164 -2.35 -6.70 10.08
CA ILE A 164 -3.69 -7.23 10.38
C ILE A 164 -4.41 -7.73 9.11
N PRO A 165 -4.35 -7.03 7.95
CA PRO A 165 -4.95 -7.56 6.72
C PRO A 165 -4.37 -8.92 6.28
N ALA A 166 -3.11 -9.21 6.61
CA ALA A 166 -2.46 -10.49 6.35
C ALA A 166 -2.59 -11.49 7.51
N GLY A 167 -3.29 -11.11 8.60
CA GLY A 167 -3.42 -11.94 9.81
C GLY A 167 -2.10 -12.15 10.56
N SER A 168 -1.12 -11.25 10.41
CA SER A 168 0.20 -11.38 11.02
C SER A 168 0.47 -10.27 12.04
N LEU A 169 1.15 -10.61 13.14
CA LEU A 169 1.64 -9.65 14.13
C LEU A 169 3.15 -9.39 14.01
N SER A 170 3.84 -10.12 13.13
CA SER A 170 5.28 -10.06 12.93
C SER A 170 5.61 -10.36 11.48
N PHE A 171 5.25 -9.44 10.59
CA PHE A 171 5.41 -9.59 9.15
C PHE A 171 6.73 -8.94 8.71
N PRO A 172 7.68 -9.71 8.13
CA PRO A 172 8.92 -9.17 7.57
C PRO A 172 8.68 -8.57 6.19
N GLU A 173 9.10 -7.33 6.01
CA GLU A 173 8.97 -6.58 4.77
C GLU A 173 10.02 -5.47 4.67
N ILE A 174 10.25 -4.95 3.47
CA ILE A 174 11.05 -3.72 3.34
C ILE A 174 10.28 -2.52 3.92
N PRO A 175 11.01 -1.51 4.47
CA PRO A 175 10.42 -0.25 4.91
C PRO A 175 9.50 0.37 3.85
N ALA A 176 8.38 0.93 4.27
CA ALA A 176 7.37 1.44 3.35
C ALA A 176 6.49 2.51 4.01
N GLY A 177 6.19 3.56 3.24
CA GLY A 177 5.38 4.68 3.71
C GLY A 177 4.24 5.03 2.76
N MET A 178 3.24 5.76 3.25
CA MET A 178 2.18 6.28 2.39
C MET A 178 2.66 7.52 1.65
N LEU A 179 2.18 7.75 0.43
CA LEU A 179 2.46 9.00 -0.27
C LEU A 179 1.69 10.15 0.39
N ASP A 180 2.38 11.28 0.58
CA ASP A 180 1.75 12.51 1.00
C ASP A 180 1.13 13.26 -0.20
N ASP A 181 0.31 14.28 0.11
CA ASP A 181 -0.33 15.11 -0.91
C ASP A 181 0.66 16.02 -1.66
N SER A 182 1.96 15.98 -1.35
CA SER A 182 2.98 16.90 -1.87
C SER A 182 3.53 16.52 -3.25
N GLY A 183 3.25 15.30 -3.72
CA GLY A 183 3.55 14.86 -5.08
C GLY A 183 5.04 14.62 -5.39
N THR A 184 5.96 14.79 -4.43
CA THR A 184 7.37 14.41 -4.59
C THR A 184 7.66 13.08 -3.90
N PHE A 185 7.59 11.99 -4.67
CA PHE A 185 7.76 10.62 -4.19
C PHE A 185 9.00 10.41 -3.31
N ALA A 186 10.12 11.01 -3.71
CA ALA A 186 11.39 10.83 -3.01
C ALA A 186 11.49 11.63 -1.70
N GLY A 187 10.79 12.77 -1.55
CA GLY A 187 10.73 13.52 -0.30
C GLY A 187 9.92 12.79 0.78
N GLY A 188 8.76 12.25 0.40
CA GLY A 188 7.96 11.38 1.25
C GLY A 188 8.73 10.12 1.65
N ALA A 189 9.32 9.41 0.68
CA ALA A 189 10.12 8.21 0.95
C ALA A 189 11.29 8.46 1.92
N ALA A 190 12.03 9.56 1.77
CA ALA A 190 13.14 9.89 2.67
C ALA A 190 12.68 10.12 4.12
N LYS A 191 11.55 10.82 4.29
CA LYS A 191 10.94 11.06 5.61
C LYS A 191 10.49 9.75 6.26
N GLU A 192 9.79 8.91 5.51
CA GLU A 192 9.29 7.61 5.98
C GLU A 192 10.44 6.68 6.39
N ILE A 193 11.55 6.65 5.65
CA ILE A 193 12.75 5.89 6.05
C ILE A 193 13.28 6.38 7.40
N GLN A 194 13.37 7.70 7.59
CA GLN A 194 13.89 8.24 8.83
C GLN A 194 12.99 7.88 10.02
N GLU A 195 11.68 7.91 9.84
CA GLU A 195 10.70 7.51 10.87
C GLU A 195 10.77 6.01 11.20
N GLU A 196 10.83 5.15 10.19
CA GLU A 196 10.82 3.69 10.37
C GLU A 196 12.18 3.11 10.77
N THR A 197 13.30 3.73 10.39
CA THR A 197 14.65 3.16 10.62
C THR A 197 15.54 4.00 11.53
N GLY A 198 15.24 5.28 11.68
CA GLY A 198 16.12 6.25 12.34
C GLY A 198 17.36 6.61 11.53
N LEU A 199 17.50 6.12 10.29
CA LEU A 199 18.58 6.51 9.39
C LEU A 199 18.21 7.81 8.67
N ARG A 200 19.09 8.80 8.71
CA ARG A 200 18.92 10.00 7.91
C ARG A 200 19.16 9.68 6.44
N VAL A 201 18.13 9.81 5.62
CA VAL A 201 18.19 9.65 4.16
C VAL A 201 17.78 10.97 3.52
N GLU A 202 18.55 11.41 2.53
CA GLU A 202 18.21 12.61 1.76
C GLU A 202 17.61 12.21 0.41
N GLN A 203 16.84 13.10 -0.20
CA GLN A 203 16.19 12.82 -1.49
C GLN A 203 17.19 12.37 -2.57
N GLY A 204 18.40 12.94 -2.57
CA GLY A 204 19.47 12.59 -3.51
C GLY A 204 20.10 11.21 -3.28
N ASP A 205 19.84 10.57 -2.13
CA ASP A 205 20.32 9.21 -1.83
C ASP A 205 19.39 8.13 -2.45
N LEU A 206 18.25 8.52 -3.03
CA LEU A 206 17.21 7.61 -3.49
C LEU A 206 17.25 7.44 -5.01
N ILE A 207 17.34 6.18 -5.45
CA ILE A 207 17.20 5.80 -6.86
C ILE A 207 15.82 5.17 -7.05
N ASP A 208 14.97 5.77 -7.88
CA ASP A 208 13.67 5.19 -8.27
C ASP A 208 13.89 4.02 -9.25
N MET A 209 13.95 2.81 -8.71
CA MET A 209 14.18 1.60 -9.51
C MET A 209 13.01 1.30 -10.45
N THR A 210 11.78 1.61 -10.03
CA THR A 210 10.59 1.42 -10.88
C THR A 210 10.60 2.32 -12.11
N SER A 211 10.95 3.60 -11.94
CA SER A 211 11.11 4.52 -13.06
C SER A 211 12.28 4.14 -13.96
N LEU A 212 13.41 3.70 -13.39
CA LEU A 212 14.59 3.28 -14.15
C LEU A 212 14.30 2.04 -15.00
N ALA A 213 13.62 1.04 -14.43
CA ALA A 213 13.24 -0.17 -15.16
C ALA A 213 12.26 0.10 -16.31
N LEU A 214 11.29 1.00 -16.11
CA LEU A 214 10.36 1.39 -17.18
C LEU A 214 11.06 2.15 -18.32
N GLN A 215 12.07 2.96 -18.02
CA GLN A 215 12.89 3.61 -19.03
C GLN A 215 13.68 2.57 -19.86
N ALA A 216 14.28 1.57 -19.19
CA ALA A 216 15.01 0.49 -19.84
C ALA A 216 14.11 -0.39 -20.73
N ALA A 217 12.88 -0.69 -20.26
CA ALA A 217 11.92 -1.53 -20.97
C ALA A 217 11.30 -0.88 -22.23
N GLN A 218 11.59 0.40 -22.51
CA GLN A 218 10.97 1.21 -23.57
C GLN A 218 9.43 1.12 -23.51
N GLU A 219 8.83 1.93 -22.63
CA GLU A 219 7.37 1.94 -22.40
C GLU A 219 6.58 1.72 -23.71
N PRO A 220 5.74 0.67 -23.78
CA PRO A 220 5.02 0.35 -25.00
C PRO A 220 4.21 1.57 -25.45
N GLY A 221 4.35 1.97 -26.71
CA GLY A 221 3.69 3.14 -27.29
C GLY A 221 2.16 3.08 -27.37
N TYR A 222 1.53 2.09 -26.73
CA TYR A 222 0.07 1.87 -26.71
C TYR A 222 -0.70 2.79 -25.75
N GLY A 223 -0.04 3.78 -25.14
CA GLY A 223 -0.68 4.92 -24.47
C GLY A 223 -1.30 4.63 -23.09
N GLU A 224 -0.94 3.53 -22.44
CA GLU A 224 -1.33 3.23 -21.06
C GLU A 224 -0.65 4.21 -20.09
N ARG A 225 -1.41 4.79 -19.15
CA ARG A 225 -0.92 5.81 -18.21
C ARG A 225 -1.06 5.35 -16.76
N LEU A 226 -0.52 4.16 -16.47
CA LEU A 226 -0.36 3.70 -15.10
C LEU A 226 0.76 4.46 -14.39
N GLN A 227 0.76 4.40 -13.07
CA GLN A 227 1.85 4.97 -12.27
C GLN A 227 3.12 4.15 -12.48
N ARG A 228 4.28 4.81 -12.39
CA ARG A 228 5.60 4.17 -12.50
C ARG A 228 5.92 3.41 -11.22
N ALA A 229 5.32 2.24 -11.09
CA ALA A 229 5.21 1.55 -9.82
C ALA A 229 4.89 0.07 -10.02
N VAL A 230 5.09 -0.73 -8.98
CA VAL A 230 4.54 -2.09 -8.94
C VAL A 230 3.13 -2.08 -8.36
N TYR A 231 2.26 -2.92 -8.89
CA TYR A 231 0.90 -3.10 -8.42
C TYR A 231 0.80 -4.45 -7.70
N PRO A 232 0.71 -4.47 -6.35
CA PRO A 232 0.80 -5.73 -5.59
C PRO A 232 -0.47 -6.59 -5.72
N SER A 233 -1.63 -5.98 -5.95
CA SER A 233 -2.92 -6.70 -6.02
C SER A 233 -3.94 -5.96 -6.91
N PRO A 234 -3.65 -5.77 -8.22
CA PRO A 234 -4.46 -4.94 -9.12
C PRO A 234 -5.87 -5.49 -9.38
N GLY A 235 -6.16 -6.74 -9.00
CA GLY A 235 -7.50 -7.32 -9.10
C GLY A 235 -8.50 -6.82 -8.06
N GLY A 236 -8.08 -6.04 -7.06
CA GLY A 236 -8.97 -5.58 -6.00
C GLY A 236 -8.56 -4.30 -5.27
N SER A 237 -7.34 -3.78 -5.50
CA SER A 237 -6.87 -2.53 -4.92
C SER A 237 -6.23 -1.62 -5.97
N ASP A 238 -6.37 -0.31 -5.78
CA ASP A 238 -5.69 0.71 -6.59
C ASP A 238 -4.23 0.95 -6.17
N GLU A 239 -3.76 0.29 -5.11
CA GLU A 239 -2.42 0.50 -4.58
C GLU A 239 -1.37 0.30 -5.67
N PHE A 240 -0.49 1.29 -5.74
CA PHE A 240 0.72 1.27 -6.53
C PHE A 240 1.89 1.65 -5.61
N ILE A 241 3.02 1.00 -5.81
CA ILE A 241 4.20 1.14 -4.97
C ILE A 241 5.42 1.43 -5.86
N PRO A 242 5.86 2.68 -6.01
CA PRO A 242 7.19 2.97 -6.51
C PRO A 242 8.23 2.41 -5.55
N LEU A 243 9.27 1.80 -6.11
CA LEU A 243 10.32 1.12 -5.33
C LEU A 243 11.63 1.88 -5.47
N PHE A 244 12.15 2.34 -4.35
CA PHE A 244 13.41 3.07 -4.30
C PHE A 244 14.52 2.19 -3.74
N LEU A 245 15.73 2.42 -4.24
CA LEU A 245 16.97 1.91 -3.68
C LEU A 245 17.66 3.04 -2.91
N CYS A 246 18.14 2.73 -1.72
CA CYS A 246 19.04 3.58 -0.97
C CYS A 246 20.21 2.74 -0.47
N GLN A 247 21.43 3.15 -0.82
CA GLN A 247 22.65 2.47 -0.42
C GLN A 247 23.42 3.37 0.56
N LYS A 248 23.67 2.89 1.78
CA LYS A 248 24.43 3.61 2.81
C LYS A 248 25.73 2.88 3.10
N SER A 249 26.80 3.66 3.23
CA SER A 249 28.12 3.20 3.64
C SER A 249 28.36 3.65 5.08
N MET A 250 28.55 2.71 6.02
CA MET A 250 28.66 3.01 7.45
C MET A 250 29.48 1.95 8.20
N PRO A 251 29.99 2.22 9.41
CA PRO A 251 30.79 1.25 10.16
C PRO A 251 30.01 -0.03 10.47
N GLN A 252 30.69 -1.18 10.40
CA GLN A 252 30.08 -2.49 10.65
C GLN A 252 29.34 -2.53 12.00
N LYS A 253 29.94 -1.94 13.03
CA LYS A 253 29.35 -1.88 14.37
C LYS A 253 28.00 -1.15 14.38
N GLU A 254 27.88 -0.05 13.64
CA GLU A 254 26.61 0.70 13.56
C GLU A 254 25.54 -0.10 12.80
N ILE A 255 25.94 -0.88 11.78
CA ILE A 255 25.02 -1.81 11.08
C ILE A 255 24.49 -2.87 12.05
N GLU A 256 25.36 -3.44 12.89
CA GLU A 256 24.99 -4.44 13.89
C GLU A 256 24.06 -3.87 14.97
N GLU A 257 24.26 -2.61 15.38
CA GLU A 257 23.41 -1.90 16.34
C GLU A 257 21.98 -1.63 15.84
N LEU A 258 21.72 -1.70 14.52
CA LEU A 258 20.37 -1.60 13.96
C LEU A 258 19.54 -2.87 14.20
N GLN A 259 20.18 -4.03 14.41
CA GLN A 259 19.47 -5.30 14.58
C GLN A 259 18.57 -5.27 15.83
N GLY A 260 17.27 -5.52 15.64
CA GLY A 260 16.30 -5.53 16.74
C GLY A 260 15.97 -4.15 17.30
N LYS A 261 16.46 -3.07 16.68
CA LYS A 261 16.15 -1.71 17.11
C LYS A 261 14.66 -1.45 16.97
N LEU A 262 14.11 -0.81 17.99
CA LEU A 262 12.70 -0.50 18.09
C LEU A 262 12.45 0.92 17.55
N THR A 263 11.59 1.03 16.55
CA THR A 263 11.37 2.27 15.78
C THR A 263 9.88 2.49 15.50
N GLY A 264 9.54 3.53 14.71
CA GLY A 264 8.18 3.97 14.43
C GLY A 264 7.57 4.82 15.55
N LEU A 265 6.41 5.43 15.26
CA LEU A 265 5.65 6.21 16.24
C LEU A 265 4.90 5.27 17.20
N ARG A 266 5.64 4.67 18.14
CA ARG A 266 5.12 3.67 19.09
C ARG A 266 3.96 4.16 19.94
N GLU A 267 3.99 5.43 20.34
CA GLU A 267 2.90 6.07 21.09
C GLU A 267 1.62 6.20 20.25
N SER A 268 1.76 6.21 18.92
CA SER A 268 0.67 6.26 17.93
C SER A 268 0.27 4.87 17.41
N GLY A 269 0.76 3.79 18.04
CA GLY A 269 0.38 2.41 17.72
C GLY A 269 1.25 1.70 16.67
N GLU A 270 2.26 2.38 16.12
CA GLU A 270 3.19 1.81 15.14
C GLU A 270 4.32 1.06 15.85
N LYS A 271 4.27 -0.27 15.79
CA LYS A 271 5.24 -1.15 16.45
C LYS A 271 6.17 -1.77 15.43
N ILE A 272 7.26 -1.07 15.14
CA ILE A 272 8.28 -1.53 14.19
C ILE A 272 9.51 -2.04 14.95
N THR A 273 10.07 -3.14 14.45
CA THR A 273 11.38 -3.67 14.86
C THR A 273 12.23 -3.89 13.62
N LEU A 274 13.44 -3.36 13.62
CA LEU A 274 14.37 -3.55 12.51
C LEU A 274 14.96 -4.97 12.52
N LYS A 275 15.11 -5.53 11.32
CA LYS A 275 15.79 -6.79 11.06
C LYS A 275 16.79 -6.59 9.94
N VAL A 276 18.07 -6.76 10.25
CA VAL A 276 19.19 -6.68 9.32
C VAL A 276 19.53 -8.09 8.85
N VAL A 277 19.60 -8.30 7.53
CA VAL A 277 19.88 -9.62 6.93
C VAL A 277 20.99 -9.51 5.88
N PRO A 278 21.74 -10.58 5.59
CA PRO A 278 22.58 -10.63 4.41
C PRO A 278 21.77 -10.28 3.16
N LEU A 279 22.31 -9.43 2.28
CA LEU A 279 21.59 -9.01 1.06
C LEU A 279 21.18 -10.23 0.21
N ALA A 280 22.04 -11.25 0.13
CA ALA A 280 21.78 -12.50 -0.60
C ALA A 280 20.61 -13.33 -0.04
N ASP A 281 20.22 -13.11 1.21
CA ASP A 281 19.11 -13.81 1.89
C ASP A 281 17.83 -12.99 1.93
N LEU A 282 17.83 -11.73 1.44
CA LEU A 282 16.67 -10.83 1.47
C LEU A 282 15.42 -11.49 0.89
N TRP A 283 15.52 -12.14 -0.26
CA TRP A 283 14.39 -12.79 -0.92
C TRP A 283 13.83 -14.00 -0.15
N LYS A 284 14.64 -14.63 0.72
CA LYS A 284 14.20 -15.73 1.60
C LYS A 284 13.50 -15.16 2.83
N GLU A 285 14.08 -14.13 3.41
CA GLU A 285 13.63 -13.52 4.66
C GLU A 285 12.36 -12.67 4.48
N GLY A 286 12.22 -12.02 3.33
CA GLY A 286 11.05 -11.23 2.92
C GLY A 286 10.14 -11.94 1.92
N LEU A 287 10.25 -13.26 1.77
CA LEU A 287 9.55 -14.05 0.73
C LEU A 287 8.03 -13.81 0.67
N ARG A 288 7.40 -13.50 1.80
CA ARG A 288 5.95 -13.31 1.89
C ARG A 288 5.50 -11.91 1.47
N ASP A 289 6.42 -10.98 1.35
CA ASP A 289 6.14 -9.60 1.02
C ASP A 289 6.39 -9.31 -0.47
N GLY A 290 5.32 -9.02 -1.20
CA GLY A 290 5.39 -8.82 -2.66
C GLY A 290 6.30 -7.66 -3.06
N LYS A 291 6.27 -6.54 -2.33
CA LYS A 291 7.14 -5.38 -2.62
C LYS A 291 8.62 -5.69 -2.33
N THR A 292 8.93 -6.50 -1.32
CA THR A 292 10.30 -6.97 -1.06
C THR A 292 10.84 -7.77 -2.24
N LEU A 293 10.07 -8.75 -2.72
CA LEU A 293 10.49 -9.56 -3.88
C LEU A 293 10.60 -8.73 -5.16
N ALA A 294 9.67 -7.81 -5.39
CA ALA A 294 9.73 -6.91 -6.53
C ALA A 294 10.96 -5.99 -6.48
N ALA A 295 11.27 -5.40 -5.32
CA ALA A 295 12.44 -4.56 -5.14
C ALA A 295 13.74 -5.34 -5.33
N TRP A 296 13.80 -6.57 -4.81
CA TRP A 296 14.92 -7.49 -5.04
C TRP A 296 15.11 -7.80 -6.52
N ALA A 297 14.03 -8.15 -7.23
CA ALA A 297 14.09 -8.47 -8.66
C ALA A 297 14.54 -7.26 -9.49
N LEU A 298 14.00 -6.06 -9.22
CA LEU A 298 14.42 -4.82 -9.87
C LEU A 298 15.90 -4.53 -9.61
N TYR A 299 16.35 -4.63 -8.36
CA TYR A 299 17.75 -4.44 -8.01
C TYR A 299 18.67 -5.38 -8.78
N GLN A 300 18.34 -6.67 -8.83
CA GLN A 300 19.15 -7.66 -9.55
C GLN A 300 19.15 -7.41 -11.06
N GLY A 301 17.98 -7.15 -11.67
CA GLY A 301 17.86 -6.92 -13.11
C GLY A 301 18.58 -5.65 -13.55
N LEU A 302 18.32 -4.52 -12.87
CA LEU A 302 18.97 -3.25 -13.19
C LEU A 302 20.50 -3.33 -13.02
N LYS A 303 20.97 -4.03 -11.98
CA LYS A 303 22.41 -4.26 -11.79
C LYS A 303 23.02 -5.15 -12.88
N GLN A 304 22.32 -6.21 -13.29
CA GLN A 304 22.76 -7.09 -14.38
C GLN A 304 22.90 -6.33 -15.70
N GLU A 305 22.05 -5.32 -15.92
CA GLU A 305 22.11 -4.42 -17.08
C GLU A 305 23.11 -3.26 -16.92
N GLY A 306 23.79 -3.14 -15.77
CA GLY A 306 24.76 -2.06 -15.51
C GLY A 306 24.13 -0.69 -15.29
N LEU A 307 22.86 -0.64 -14.87
CA LEU A 307 22.10 0.58 -14.60
C LEU A 307 22.17 1.03 -13.13
N LEU A 308 22.81 0.25 -12.26
CA LEU A 308 23.04 0.52 -10.83
C LEU A 308 24.51 0.39 -10.45
#